data_AF-A0A1F6H5X1-F1
#
_entry.id   AF-A0A1F6H5X1-F1
#
_cell.length_a   1.000
_cell.length_b   1.000
_cell.length_c   1.000
_cell.angle_alpha   90.00
_cell.angle_beta   90.00
_cell.angle_gamma   90.00
#
_symmetry.space_group_name_H-M   'P 1'
#
loop_
_entity.id
_entity.type
_entity.pdbx_description
1 polymer ?
#
loop_
_entity_poly.entity_id
_entity_poly.type
_entity_poly.pdbx_seq_one_letter_code
_entity_poly.pdbx_strand_id
1 'polypeptide(L)'
;MAIGALLGFGGYLLYKFIKEESPNLIEALLSLTGGAIVGLLPDLLEPARNPNHRSLFHSSVILALIAYGNYRVWQNGNLSENQKLALSLLSSAYGSHLIADSTTTKGLPLLF
;
A
#
# COMPACT_ATOMS: atom_id res chain seq x y z
N MET A 1 0.64 -8.15 6.78
CA MET A 1 1.55 -8.50 5.67
C MET A 1 2.92 -7.90 5.94
N ALA A 2 3.97 -8.71 6.12
CA ALA A 2 5.30 -8.23 6.51
C ALA A 2 5.87 -7.21 5.51
N ILE A 3 5.64 -7.42 4.21
CA ILE A 3 6.07 -6.48 3.14
C ILE A 3 5.43 -5.11 3.32
N GLY A 4 4.12 -5.04 3.60
CA GLY A 4 3.43 -3.76 3.83
C GLY A 4 4.01 -3.00 5.03
N ALA A 5 4.34 -3.70 6.12
CA ALA A 5 4.99 -3.11 7.29
C ALA A 5 6.38 -2.54 6.95
N LEU A 6 7.19 -3.31 6.22
CA LEU A 6 8.52 -2.91 5.78
C LEU A 6 8.47 -1.71 4.83
N LEU A 7 7.51 -1.67 3.90
CA LEU A 7 7.34 -0.53 3.01
C LEU A 7 6.91 0.73 3.76
N GLY A 8 6.01 0.60 4.73
CA GLY A 8 5.60 1.72 5.59
C GLY A 8 6.78 2.28 6.40
N PHE A 9 7.44 1.42 7.18
CA PHE A 9 8.55 1.83 8.05
C PHE A 9 9.78 2.27 7.25
N GLY A 10 10.24 1.43 6.31
CA GLY A 10 11.42 1.71 5.49
C GLY A 10 11.23 2.90 4.57
N GLY A 11 10.04 3.06 3.97
CA GLY A 11 9.72 4.21 3.14
C GLY A 11 9.67 5.52 3.94
N TYR A 12 9.13 5.50 5.16
CA TYR A 12 9.17 6.65 6.07
C TYR A 12 10.61 7.05 6.43
N LEU A 13 11.44 6.09 6.84
CA LEU A 13 12.84 6.35 7.18
C LEU A 13 13.63 6.88 5.99
N LEU A 14 13.43 6.28 4.80
CA LEU A 14 14.07 6.74 3.57
C LEU A 14 13.65 8.17 3.24
N TYR A 15 12.36 8.51 3.37
CA TYR A 15 11.89 9.87 3.13
C TYR A 15 12.53 10.88 4.09
N LYS A 16 12.56 10.57 5.40
CA LYS A 16 13.19 11.44 6.40
C LYS A 16 14.69 11.61 6.14
N PHE A 17 15.37 10.53 5.75
CA PHE A 17 16.76 10.58 5.33
C PHE A 17 16.98 11.49 4.12
N ILE A 18 16.17 11.37 3.06
CA ILE A 18 16.25 12.21 1.85
C ILE A 18 15.96 13.68 2.17
N LYS A 19 15.07 13.96 3.11
CA LYS A 19 14.71 15.33 3.53
C LYS A 19 15.64 15.92 4.59
N GLU A 20 16.66 15.18 5.04
CA GLU A 20 17.55 15.57 6.13
C GLU A 20 16.79 15.94 7.42
N GLU A 21 15.65 15.28 7.64
CA GLU A 21 14.80 15.47 8.82
C GLU A 21 15.05 14.37 9.85
N SER A 22 15.01 14.71 11.14
CA SER A 22 15.07 13.70 12.19
C SER A 22 13.79 12.84 12.18
N PRO A 23 13.89 11.50 12.13
CA PRO A 23 12.72 10.64 12.20
C PRO A 23 12.06 10.73 13.58
N ASN A 24 10.73 10.77 13.59
CA ASN A 24 9.92 10.72 14.80
C ASN A 24 9.49 9.27 15.07
N LEU A 25 9.67 8.81 16.31
CA LEU A 25 9.34 7.43 16.70
C LEU A 25 7.86 7.09 16.50
N ILE A 26 6.96 8.01 16.86
CA ILE A 26 5.52 7.78 16.73
C ILE A 26 5.14 7.67 15.24
N GLU A 27 5.62 8.59 14.40
CA GLU A 27 5.38 8.53 12.95
C GLU A 27 5.96 7.25 12.32
N ALA A 28 7.14 6.80 12.77
CA ALA A 28 7.73 5.57 12.31
C ALA A 28 6.89 4.34 12.69
N LEU A 29 6.40 4.28 13.93
CA LEU A 29 5.53 3.21 14.41
C LEU A 29 4.15 3.24 13.72
N LEU A 30 3.59 4.42 13.49
CA LEU A 30 2.36 4.58 12.71
C LEU A 30 2.55 4.13 11.26
N SER A 31 3.70 4.43 10.66
CA SER A 31 4.00 3.99 9.29
C SER A 31 4.18 2.47 9.21
N LEU A 32 4.87 1.88 10.20
CA LEU A 32 5.05 0.42 10.33
C LEU A 32 3.69 -0.29 10.48
N THR A 33 2.88 0.13 11.43
CA THR A 33 1.60 -0.51 11.75
C THR A 33 0.55 -0.24 10.69
N GLY A 34 0.45 0.99 10.19
CA GLY A 34 -0.43 1.37 9.09
C GLY A 34 -0.12 0.58 7.82
N GLY A 35 1.17 0.43 7.47
CA GLY A 35 1.59 -0.42 6.36
C GLY A 35 1.24 -1.90 6.58
N ALA A 36 1.42 -2.42 7.79
CA ALA A 36 1.07 -3.80 8.12
C ALA A 36 -0.43 -4.08 7.95
N ILE A 37 -1.28 -3.17 8.43
CA ILE A 37 -2.74 -3.25 8.39
C ILE A 37 -3.24 -3.08 6.96
N VAL A 38 -2.80 -2.03 6.24
CA VAL A 38 -3.24 -1.78 4.86
C VAL A 38 -2.76 -2.87 3.91
N GLY A 39 -1.60 -3.46 4.16
CA GLY A 39 -1.14 -4.64 3.42
C GLY A 39 -2.00 -5.90 3.65
N LEU A 40 -2.81 -5.96 4.71
CA LEU A 40 -3.81 -7.03 4.93
C LEU A 40 -5.19 -6.65 4.41
N LEU A 41 -5.39 -5.40 4.00
CA LEU A 41 -6.70 -4.89 3.63
C LEU A 41 -7.37 -5.66 2.49
N PRO A 42 -6.66 -6.15 1.45
CA PRO A 42 -7.27 -7.01 0.43
C PRO A 42 -7.99 -8.22 1.05
N ASP A 43 -7.26 -9.03 1.83
CA ASP A 43 -7.80 -10.22 2.51
C ASP A 43 -8.90 -9.89 3.53
N LEU A 44 -8.83 -8.74 4.19
CA LEU A 44 -9.86 -8.33 5.15
C LEU A 44 -11.17 -7.96 4.46
N LEU A 45 -11.09 -7.30 3.29
CA LEU A 45 -12.25 -6.93 2.47
C LEU A 45 -12.79 -8.13 1.69
N GLU A 46 -11.91 -9.05 1.29
CA GLU A 46 -12.26 -10.25 0.53
C GLU A 46 -11.64 -11.53 1.13
N PRO A 47 -12.18 -12.04 2.25
CA PRO A 47 -11.58 -13.17 2.95
C PRO A 47 -11.57 -14.45 2.12
N ALA A 48 -10.50 -15.23 2.27
CA ALA A 48 -10.31 -16.53 1.61
C ALA A 48 -11.30 -17.60 2.11
N ARG A 49 -12.55 -17.54 1.66
CA ARG A 49 -13.62 -18.49 2.01
C ARG A 49 -13.72 -19.68 1.06
N ASN A 50 -13.13 -19.56 -0.13
CA ASN A 50 -13.07 -20.62 -1.13
C ASN A 50 -11.84 -20.40 -2.06
N PRO A 51 -11.46 -21.38 -2.90
CA PRO A 51 -10.31 -21.24 -3.78
C PRO A 51 -10.41 -20.06 -4.78
N ASN A 52 -11.62 -19.61 -5.12
CA ASN A 52 -11.90 -18.55 -6.08
C ASN A 52 -12.37 -17.25 -5.39
N HIS A 53 -11.87 -16.98 -4.18
CA HIS A 53 -12.20 -15.75 -3.45
C HIS A 53 -11.57 -14.49 -4.05
N ARG A 54 -10.57 -14.61 -4.92
CA ARG A 54 -9.88 -13.44 -5.50
C ARG A 54 -10.75 -12.85 -6.61
N SER A 55 -11.52 -11.81 -6.29
CA SER A 55 -12.30 -11.08 -7.27
C SER A 55 -11.91 -9.60 -7.31
N LEU A 56 -12.77 -8.70 -6.81
CA LEU A 56 -12.62 -7.27 -6.94
C LEU A 56 -11.38 -6.73 -6.22
N PHE A 57 -11.20 -7.05 -4.93
CA PHE A 57 -10.12 -6.46 -4.12
C PHE A 57 -8.75 -7.06 -4.42
N HIS A 58 -8.72 -8.17 -5.16
CA HIS A 58 -7.51 -8.78 -5.69
C HIS A 58 -7.41 -8.63 -7.23
N SER A 59 -7.97 -7.56 -7.81
CA SER A 59 -7.96 -7.36 -9.27
C SER A 59 -6.84 -6.43 -9.75
N SER A 60 -6.48 -6.55 -11.03
CA SER A 60 -5.56 -5.61 -11.69
C SER A 60 -6.15 -4.21 -11.81
N VAL A 61 -7.49 -4.08 -11.86
CA VAL A 61 -8.16 -2.78 -11.87
C VAL A 61 -7.96 -2.05 -10.55
N ILE A 62 -8.08 -2.73 -9.41
CA ILE A 62 -7.78 -2.10 -8.10
C ILE A 62 -6.32 -1.70 -8.03
N LEU A 63 -5.38 -2.53 -8.51
CA LEU A 63 -3.96 -2.15 -8.58
C LEU A 63 -3.75 -0.87 -9.42
N ALA A 64 -4.38 -0.80 -10.59
CA ALA A 64 -4.28 0.36 -11.47
C ALA A 64 -4.92 1.62 -10.84
N LEU A 65 -6.06 1.48 -10.16
CA LEU A 65 -6.72 2.57 -9.46
C LEU A 65 -5.89 3.10 -8.29
N ILE A 66 -5.24 2.22 -7.53
CA ILE A 66 -4.33 2.61 -6.45
C ILE A 66 -3.11 3.36 -7.02
N ALA A 67 -2.51 2.83 -8.09
CA ALA A 67 -1.37 3.48 -8.75
C ALA A 67 -1.75 4.87 -9.31
N TYR A 68 -2.89 4.96 -9.99
CA TYR A 68 -3.39 6.23 -10.52
C TYR A 68 -3.76 7.21 -9.40
N GLY A 69 -4.42 6.74 -8.34
CA GLY A 69 -4.74 7.54 -7.16
C GLY A 69 -3.47 8.11 -6.52
N ASN A 70 -2.44 7.28 -6.36
CA ASN A 70 -1.15 7.73 -5.84
C ASN A 70 -0.48 8.77 -6.74
N TYR A 71 -0.53 8.59 -8.07
CA TYR A 71 -0.08 9.62 -9.00
C TYR A 71 -0.83 10.95 -8.80
N ARG A 72 -2.15 10.90 -8.63
CA ARG A 72 -2.97 12.10 -8.38
C ARG A 72 -2.69 12.76 -7.03
N VAL A 73 -2.30 12.01 -6.01
CA VAL A 73 -1.86 12.54 -4.71
C VAL A 73 -0.66 13.46 -4.87
N TRP A 74 0.34 13.06 -5.66
CA TRP A 74 1.53 13.88 -5.89
C TRP A 74 1.28 15.12 -6.73
N GLN A 75 0.26 15.09 -7.60
CA GLN A 75 -0.19 16.26 -8.38
C GLN A 75 -1.10 17.21 -7.59
N ASN A 76 -1.53 16.84 -6.38
CA ASN A 76 -2.46 17.63 -5.59
C ASN A 76 -1.71 18.68 -4.75
N GLY A 77 -1.85 19.95 -5.13
CA GLY A 77 -1.25 21.09 -4.41
C GLY A 77 -1.87 21.39 -3.05
N ASN A 78 -3.03 20.82 -2.72
CA ASN A 78 -3.71 21.04 -1.44
C ASN A 78 -3.26 20.05 -0.35
N LEU A 79 -2.49 19.02 -0.71
CA LEU A 79 -1.96 18.05 0.26
C LEU A 79 -0.57 18.47 0.73
N SER A 80 -0.33 18.39 2.03
CA SER A 80 1.01 18.54 2.58
C SER A 80 1.90 17.38 2.16
N GLU A 81 3.21 17.59 2.15
CA GLU A 81 4.17 16.54 1.80
C GLU A 81 4.05 15.30 2.70
N ASN A 82 3.77 15.49 4.01
CA ASN A 82 3.54 14.37 4.93
C ASN A 82 2.25 13.60 4.60
N GLN A 83 1.19 14.28 4.15
CA GLN A 83 -0.03 13.61 3.69
C GLN A 83 0.23 12.81 2.41
N LYS A 84 0.98 13.39 1.46
CA LYS A 84 1.37 12.70 0.21
C LYS A 84 2.20 11.46 0.50
N LEU A 85 3.18 11.58 1.40
CA LEU A 85 3.99 10.46 1.87
C LEU A 85 3.13 9.38 2.49
N ALA A 86 2.30 9.72 3.48
CA ALA A 86 1.44 8.74 4.16
C ALA A 86 0.57 7.98 3.15
N LEU A 87 -0.11 8.68 2.24
CA LEU A 87 -0.93 8.06 1.19
C LEU A 87 -0.09 7.19 0.23
N SER A 88 1.14 7.59 -0.08
CA SER A 88 2.06 6.79 -0.90
C SER A 88 2.50 5.51 -0.23
N LEU A 89 2.79 5.56 1.08
CA LEU A 89 3.16 4.39 1.86
C LEU A 89 2.00 3.40 1.98
N LEU A 90 0.78 3.90 2.22
CA LEU A 90 -0.42 3.06 2.27
C LEU A 90 -0.74 2.45 0.89
N SER A 91 -0.62 3.24 -0.18
CA SER A 91 -0.79 2.76 -1.56
C SER A 91 0.23 1.67 -1.90
N SER A 92 1.49 1.85 -1.49
CA SER A 92 2.55 0.87 -1.68
C SER A 92 2.31 -0.40 -0.86
N ALA A 93 1.81 -0.26 0.37
CA ALA A 93 1.47 -1.39 1.22
C ALA A 93 0.37 -2.24 0.60
N TYR A 94 -0.76 -1.65 0.17
CA TYR A 94 -1.82 -2.39 -0.52
C TYR A 94 -1.31 -2.97 -1.86
N GLY A 95 -0.65 -2.14 -2.67
CA GLY A 95 -0.16 -2.53 -3.99
C GLY A 95 0.82 -3.70 -3.92
N SER A 96 1.67 -3.76 -2.88
CA SER A 96 2.60 -4.88 -2.70
C SER A 96 1.91 -6.23 -2.46
N HIS A 97 0.71 -6.23 -1.87
CA HIS A 97 -0.10 -7.44 -1.74
C HIS A 97 -0.55 -7.92 -3.12
N LEU A 98 -1.11 -7.01 -3.93
CA LEU A 98 -1.58 -7.34 -5.27
C LEU A 98 -0.43 -7.75 -6.20
N ILE A 99 0.73 -7.09 -6.09
CA ILE A 99 1.92 -7.47 -6.83
C ILE A 99 2.33 -8.89 -6.44
N ALA A 100 2.33 -9.23 -5.14
CA ALA A 100 2.61 -10.60 -4.71
C ALA A 100 1.60 -11.59 -5.30
N ASP A 101 0.30 -11.28 -5.28
CA ASP A 101 -0.73 -12.12 -5.88
C ASP A 101 -0.57 -12.31 -7.39
N SER A 102 -0.13 -11.27 -8.11
CA SER A 102 0.11 -11.34 -9.55
C SER A 102 1.20 -12.33 -9.94
N THR A 103 2.11 -12.66 -9.01
CA THR A 103 3.17 -13.66 -9.20
C THR A 103 2.74 -15.09 -8.89
N THR A 104 1.51 -15.29 -8.39
CA THR A 104 0.96 -16.63 -8.17
C THR A 104 0.41 -17.22 -9.47
N THR A 105 0.22 -18.55 -9.54
CA THR A 105 -0.36 -19.21 -10.72
C THR A 105 -1.74 -18.70 -11.10
N LYS A 106 -2.55 -18.23 -10.13
CA LYS A 106 -3.86 -17.63 -10.40
C LYS A 106 -3.79 -16.19 -10.90
N GLY A 107 -2.66 -15.50 -10.66
CA GLY A 107 -2.47 -14.10 -11.00
C GLY A 107 -3.52 -13.17 -10.37
N LEU A 108 -3.65 -11.98 -10.96
CA LEU A 108 -4.72 -11.03 -10.68
C LEU A 108 -5.77 -11.11 -11.81
N PRO A 109 -7.07 -11.31 -11.51
CA PRO A 109 -8.13 -11.13 -12.51
C PRO A 109 -8.17 -9.69 -13.02
N LEU A 110 -8.56 -9.52 -14.29
CA LEU A 110 -8.81 -8.19 -14.88
C LEU A 110 -9.97 -7.49 -14.16
N LEU A 111 -11.09 -8.20 -14.01
CA LEU A 111 -12.29 -7.80 -13.31
C LEU A 111 -13.09 -9.08 -13.02
N PHE A 112 -13.53 -9.25 -11.76
CA PHE A 112 -14.28 -10.39 -11.22
C PHE A 112 -13.58 -11.75 -11.30
#